data_AF-A0A0P6EG87-F1
#
_entry.id   AF-A0A0P6EG87-F1
#
_cell.length_a   1.000
_cell.length_b   1.000
_cell.length_c   1.000
_cell.angle_alpha   90.00
_cell.angle_beta   90.00
_cell.angle_gamma   90.00
#
_symmetry.space_group_name_H-M   'P 1'
#
loop_
_entity.id
_entity.type
_entity.pdbx_description
1 polymer ?
#
loop_
_entity_poly.entity_id
_entity_poly.type
_entity_poly.pdbx_seq_one_letter_code
_entity_poly.pdbx_strand_id
1 'polypeptide(L)'
;QITLDRLSVESRLFEFRREGDEEGTPEDTLEFELKVKCSWNPARTKDHTNPEDLYRDFRVLTSHMKWIPLGGQKDLLNPDAVGPVDDDILIAKMRPGHELDIKLHALKGTGRDHAKFSPVATAFYRLLPQVKLLREVEGEAAERLQKCFSPGVIDLVDGGGKKVAKVNDARYDICSRNVFRHEDLKEDTVKLTRARDHFIFYIESTGALPPEVLFVEAAKILSQKCRVFLDELKSGL
;
A
#
# COMPACT_ATOMS: atom_id res chain seq x y z
N GLN A 1 7.96 16.73 3.88
CA GLN A 1 6.94 16.19 2.96
C GLN A 1 7.61 15.40 1.84
N ILE A 2 8.57 15.98 1.12
CA ILE A 2 9.29 15.33 -0.01
C ILE A 2 9.88 13.95 0.35
N THR A 3 10.33 13.76 1.59
CA THR A 3 10.86 12.48 2.08
C THR A 3 9.85 11.35 2.22
N LEU A 4 8.54 11.61 2.08
CA LEU A 4 7.48 10.60 2.10
C LEU A 4 7.02 10.22 0.68
N ASP A 5 7.54 10.89 -0.34
CA ASP A 5 7.19 10.60 -1.72
C ASP A 5 7.81 9.26 -2.12
N ARG A 6 7.00 8.41 -2.71
CA ARG A 6 7.39 7.05 -3.06
C ARG A 6 8.15 7.10 -4.38
N LEU A 7 9.29 6.44 -4.45
CA LEU A 7 10.06 6.34 -5.68
C LEU A 7 9.78 5.01 -6.37
N SER A 8 9.48 5.07 -7.67
CA SER A 8 9.48 3.92 -8.55
C SER A 8 10.94 3.67 -8.91
N VAL A 9 11.62 2.82 -8.13
CA VAL A 9 12.97 2.34 -8.46
C VAL A 9 13.23 1.02 -7.77
N GLU A 10 13.91 0.13 -8.46
CA GLU A 10 14.23 -1.19 -7.93
C GLU A 10 15.35 -1.10 -6.87
N SER A 11 14.97 -1.15 -5.60
CA SER A 11 15.88 -1.05 -4.46
C SER A 11 16.96 -2.15 -4.38
N ARG A 12 16.82 -3.23 -5.15
CA ARG A 12 17.80 -4.33 -5.23
C ARG A 12 19.07 -3.95 -5.98
N LEU A 13 19.00 -2.94 -6.84
CA LEU A 13 20.14 -2.43 -7.62
C LEU A 13 21.08 -1.55 -6.80
N PHE A 14 20.66 -1.16 -5.58
CA PHE A 14 21.40 -0.23 -4.74
C PHE A 14 21.88 -0.89 -3.45
N GLU A 15 23.04 -0.46 -2.98
CA GLU A 15 23.62 -0.84 -1.70
C GLU A 15 23.09 0.06 -0.56
N PHE A 16 23.31 -0.36 0.69
CA PHE A 16 23.07 0.52 1.83
C PHE A 16 24.25 1.48 1.96
N ARG A 17 23.96 2.78 2.05
CA ARG A 17 24.99 3.80 2.30
C ARG A 17 25.67 3.53 3.64
N ARG A 18 27.00 3.69 3.68
CA ARG A 18 27.79 3.48 4.89
C ARG A 18 27.56 4.62 5.89
N GLU A 19 27.66 4.29 7.17
CA GLU A 19 27.55 5.28 8.23
C GLU A 19 28.72 6.27 8.15
N GLY A 20 28.41 7.58 8.17
CA GLY A 20 29.40 8.66 8.06
C GLY A 20 29.72 9.11 6.63
N ASP A 21 29.14 8.49 5.60
CA ASP A 21 29.26 8.95 4.21
C ASP A 21 28.20 10.02 3.88
N GLU A 22 28.63 11.26 3.69
CA GLU A 22 27.73 12.38 3.37
C GLU A 22 27.55 12.59 1.86
N GLU A 23 28.55 12.27 1.04
CA GLU A 23 28.52 12.51 -0.41
C GLU A 23 27.71 11.43 -1.14
N GLY A 24 27.94 10.16 -0.79
CA GLY A 24 27.37 9.00 -1.46
C GLY A 24 27.99 8.71 -2.82
N THR A 25 27.61 7.54 -3.35
CA THR A 25 28.16 6.96 -4.58
C THR A 25 27.05 6.62 -5.58
N PRO A 26 27.37 6.40 -6.87
CA PRO A 26 26.39 5.91 -7.85
C PRO A 26 25.71 4.59 -7.45
N GLU A 27 26.33 3.78 -6.59
CA GLU A 27 25.82 2.47 -6.18
C GLU A 27 24.86 2.53 -4.98
N ASP A 28 24.87 3.62 -4.20
CA ASP A 28 24.05 3.75 -2.97
C ASP A 28 23.09 4.95 -2.96
N THR A 29 23.21 5.85 -3.94
CA THR A 29 22.49 7.14 -3.95
C THR A 29 21.88 7.47 -5.29
N LEU A 30 20.62 7.92 -5.25
CA LEU A 30 19.96 8.59 -6.37
C LEU A 30 19.80 10.08 -6.07
N GLU A 31 20.05 10.90 -7.08
CA GLU A 31 19.97 12.35 -6.96
C GLU A 31 18.79 12.91 -7.75
N PHE A 32 18.03 13.80 -7.13
CA PHE A 32 16.94 14.50 -7.78
C PHE A 32 17.04 16.01 -7.56
N GLU A 33 16.54 16.77 -8.53
CA GLU A 33 16.47 18.21 -8.50
C GLU A 33 15.01 18.67 -8.58
N LEU A 34 14.63 19.61 -7.72
CA LEU A 34 13.33 20.28 -7.73
C LEU A 34 13.57 21.79 -7.85
N LYS A 35 13.52 22.28 -9.10
CA LYS A 35 13.70 23.70 -9.45
C LYS A 35 12.44 24.27 -10.06
N VAL A 36 11.69 25.06 -9.29
CA VAL A 36 10.42 25.66 -9.72
C VAL A 36 10.32 27.11 -9.27
N LYS A 37 9.93 28.00 -10.20
CA LYS A 37 9.75 29.43 -9.95
C LYS A 37 8.33 29.84 -10.28
N CYS A 38 7.60 30.36 -9.29
CA CYS A 38 6.24 30.84 -9.52
C CYS A 38 6.27 32.25 -10.12
N SER A 39 5.51 32.44 -11.19
CA SER A 39 5.37 33.74 -11.85
C SER A 39 3.91 34.09 -12.08
N TRP A 40 3.66 35.37 -12.36
CA TRP A 40 2.38 35.81 -12.87
C TRP A 40 2.13 35.23 -14.27
N ASN A 41 0.89 34.82 -14.56
CA ASN A 41 0.51 34.41 -15.90
C ASN A 41 0.35 35.64 -16.81
N PRO A 42 1.11 35.76 -17.92
CA PRO A 42 0.97 36.90 -18.84
C PRO A 42 -0.41 37.01 -19.49
N ALA A 43 -1.12 35.88 -19.62
CA ALA A 43 -2.47 35.82 -20.18
C ALA A 43 -3.56 36.20 -19.15
N ARG A 44 -3.20 36.58 -17.92
CA ARG A 44 -4.19 36.95 -16.90
C ARG A 44 -4.98 38.19 -17.33
N THR A 45 -6.27 38.19 -17.07
CA THR A 45 -7.13 39.37 -17.21
C THR A 45 -7.55 39.87 -15.83
N LYS A 46 -8.16 41.06 -15.75
CA LYS A 46 -8.66 41.62 -14.48
C LYS A 46 -9.83 40.83 -13.89
N ASP A 47 -10.52 40.06 -14.73
CA ASP A 47 -11.69 39.27 -14.34
C ASP A 47 -11.31 37.88 -13.81
N HIS A 48 -10.06 37.45 -14.00
CA HIS A 48 -9.57 36.19 -13.48
C HIS A 48 -9.43 36.25 -11.96
N THR A 49 -10.09 35.32 -11.26
CA THR A 49 -10.00 35.17 -9.80
C THR A 49 -9.38 33.83 -9.39
N ASN A 50 -9.41 32.83 -10.29
CA ASN A 50 -8.83 31.53 -10.01
C ASN A 50 -7.30 31.56 -10.05
N PRO A 51 -6.61 30.93 -9.08
CA PRO A 51 -5.15 30.85 -9.05
C PRO A 51 -4.53 30.23 -10.31
N GLU A 52 -5.20 29.27 -10.96
CA GLU A 52 -4.76 28.65 -12.22
C GLU A 52 -4.63 29.65 -13.36
N ASP A 53 -5.57 30.60 -13.43
CA ASP A 53 -5.60 31.61 -14.49
C ASP A 53 -4.64 32.77 -14.18
N LEU A 54 -4.35 32.99 -12.89
CA LEU A 54 -3.54 34.10 -12.39
C LEU A 54 -2.03 33.81 -12.37
N TYR A 55 -1.65 32.56 -12.11
CA TYR A 55 -0.27 32.18 -11.80
C TYR A 55 0.20 31.00 -12.64
N ARG A 56 1.49 30.99 -12.99
CA ARG A 56 2.18 29.81 -13.51
C ARG A 56 2.98 29.15 -12.40
N ASP A 57 3.04 27.82 -12.43
CA ASP A 57 3.85 26.98 -11.54
C ASP A 57 3.64 27.28 -10.05
N PHE A 58 2.43 27.67 -9.67
CA PHE A 58 2.08 27.97 -8.28
C PHE A 58 1.80 26.69 -7.47
N ARG A 59 1.60 25.55 -8.12
CA ARG A 59 1.52 24.23 -7.50
C ARG A 59 2.79 23.47 -7.84
N VAL A 60 3.59 23.16 -6.84
CA VAL A 60 4.77 22.32 -7.02
C VAL A 60 4.33 20.88 -6.77
N LEU A 61 4.32 20.08 -7.82
CA LEU A 61 3.96 18.68 -7.79
C LEU A 61 5.23 17.80 -7.83
N THR A 62 5.09 16.53 -7.49
CA THR A 62 6.15 15.51 -7.62
C THR A 62 6.65 15.35 -9.05
N SER A 63 5.82 15.54 -10.07
CA SER A 63 6.24 15.57 -11.48
C SER A 63 7.29 16.64 -11.82
N HIS A 64 7.48 17.66 -10.98
CA HIS A 64 8.57 18.63 -11.16
C HIS A 64 9.93 18.12 -10.70
N MET A 65 9.98 16.98 -10.01
CA MET A 65 11.21 16.35 -9.55
C MET A 65 11.92 15.68 -10.73
N LYS A 66 13.15 16.08 -11.00
CA LYS A 66 13.95 15.56 -12.11
C LYS A 66 15.09 14.72 -11.59
N TRP A 67 15.22 13.50 -12.09
CA TRP A 67 16.36 12.65 -11.78
C TRP A 67 17.64 13.19 -12.44
N ILE A 68 18.71 13.28 -11.65
CA ILE A 68 20.04 13.67 -12.08
C ILE A 68 20.94 12.42 -11.97
N PRO A 69 21.27 11.74 -13.08
CA PRO A 69 22.05 10.50 -13.02
C PRO A 69 23.47 10.76 -12.51
N LEU A 70 23.93 9.91 -11.60
CA LEU A 70 25.31 9.91 -11.11
C LEU A 70 26.13 8.83 -11.82
N GLY A 71 27.35 9.17 -12.24
CA GLY A 71 28.26 8.21 -12.90
C GLY A 71 27.61 7.49 -14.09
N GLY A 72 27.65 6.15 -14.08
CA GLY A 72 27.09 5.28 -15.13
C GLY A 72 25.61 4.94 -14.97
N GLN A 73 24.88 5.52 -14.01
CA GLN A 73 23.47 5.14 -13.77
C GLN A 73 22.57 5.36 -14.99
N LYS A 74 22.87 6.36 -15.82
CA LYS A 74 22.12 6.65 -17.05
C LYS A 74 22.09 5.47 -18.03
N ASP A 75 23.13 4.65 -18.04
CA ASP A 75 23.26 3.50 -18.92
C ASP A 75 22.68 2.22 -18.29
N LEU A 76 22.59 2.17 -16.95
CA LEU A 76 22.10 1.02 -16.18
C LEU A 76 20.59 1.06 -15.91
N LEU A 77 20.03 2.25 -15.75
CA LEU A 77 18.64 2.45 -15.35
C LEU A 77 17.83 2.99 -16.53
N ASN A 78 16.59 2.52 -16.65
CA ASN A 78 15.63 3.13 -17.55
C ASN A 78 15.19 4.49 -16.97
N PRO A 79 15.41 5.63 -17.65
CA PRO A 79 15.00 6.94 -17.16
C PRO A 79 13.51 7.05 -16.84
N ASP A 80 12.66 6.32 -17.58
CA ASP A 80 11.21 6.32 -17.36
C ASP A 80 10.82 5.52 -16.10
N ALA A 81 11.75 4.75 -15.54
CA ALA A 81 11.57 3.94 -14.34
C ALA A 81 12.32 4.50 -13.13
N VAL A 82 12.71 5.79 -13.16
CA VAL A 82 13.36 6.47 -12.03
C VAL A 82 12.64 7.80 -11.77
N GLY A 83 11.78 7.81 -10.76
CA GLY A 83 10.99 8.99 -10.41
C GLY A 83 10.00 8.73 -9.29
N PRO A 84 9.15 9.71 -8.97
CA PRO A 84 7.99 9.49 -8.12
C PRO A 84 7.09 8.39 -8.70
N VAL A 85 6.42 7.63 -7.83
CA VAL A 85 5.36 6.70 -8.24
C VAL A 85 4.13 7.48 -8.72
N ASP A 86 3.77 8.54 -8.00
CA ASP A 86 2.62 9.38 -8.27
C ASP A 86 3.12 10.78 -8.67
N ASP A 87 2.73 11.26 -9.85
CA ASP A 87 3.20 12.51 -10.45
C ASP A 87 2.44 13.77 -9.99
N ASP A 88 1.33 13.58 -9.27
CA ASP A 88 0.36 14.61 -8.90
C ASP A 88 0.34 14.95 -7.40
N ILE A 89 1.29 14.42 -6.62
CA ILE A 89 1.42 14.75 -5.20
C ILE A 89 1.87 16.19 -5.06
N LEU A 90 1.05 17.00 -4.40
CA LEU A 90 1.35 18.39 -4.12
C LEU A 90 2.40 18.52 -3.00
N ILE A 91 3.57 19.03 -3.35
CA ILE A 91 4.68 19.32 -2.43
C ILE A 91 4.49 20.69 -1.77
N ALA A 92 4.21 21.73 -2.56
CA ALA A 92 4.09 23.10 -2.07
C ALA A 92 3.14 23.95 -2.93
N LYS A 93 2.54 24.98 -2.32
CA LYS A 93 1.82 26.05 -3.03
C LYS A 93 2.61 27.35 -2.92
N MET A 94 2.89 27.99 -4.04
CA MET A 94 3.71 29.19 -4.16
C MET A 94 2.90 30.43 -4.58
N ARG A 95 3.55 31.59 -4.51
CA ARG A 95 3.07 32.86 -5.06
C ARG A 95 4.13 33.48 -5.95
N PRO A 96 3.75 34.38 -6.88
CA PRO A 96 4.70 35.01 -7.78
C PRO A 96 5.87 35.65 -7.04
N GLY A 97 7.09 35.31 -7.46
CA GLY A 97 8.34 35.74 -6.81
C GLY A 97 8.93 34.70 -5.86
N HIS A 98 8.19 33.66 -5.47
CA HIS A 98 8.74 32.51 -4.77
C HIS A 98 9.48 31.57 -5.74
N GLU A 99 10.56 31.00 -5.25
CA GLU A 99 11.41 30.06 -5.98
C GLU A 99 11.82 28.92 -5.03
N LEU A 100 11.79 27.70 -5.54
CA LEU A 100 12.34 26.51 -4.88
C LEU A 100 13.48 25.99 -5.75
N ASP A 101 14.64 25.83 -5.13
CA ASP A 101 15.82 25.16 -5.68
C ASP A 101 16.31 24.17 -4.63
N ILE A 102 15.97 22.89 -4.82
CA ILE A 102 16.26 21.82 -3.87
C ILE A 102 16.97 20.68 -4.57
N LYS A 103 18.04 20.22 -3.94
CA LYS A 103 18.75 18.99 -4.27
C LYS A 103 18.37 17.89 -3.27
N LEU A 104 17.98 16.73 -3.77
CA LEU A 104 17.44 15.61 -3.00
C LEU A 104 18.32 14.38 -3.21
N HIS A 105 18.61 13.68 -2.11
CA HIS A 105 19.31 12.40 -2.14
C HIS A 105 18.38 11.29 -1.62
N ALA A 106 18.15 10.30 -2.46
CA ALA A 106 17.37 9.13 -2.13
C ALA A 106 18.29 7.95 -1.84
N LEU A 107 18.07 7.33 -0.68
CA LEU A 107 18.91 6.28 -0.12
C LEU A 107 18.07 5.03 0.11
N LYS A 108 18.72 3.87 0.06
CA LYS A 108 18.13 2.62 0.52
C LYS A 108 18.05 2.60 2.05
N GLY A 109 16.89 2.24 2.59
CA GLY A 109 16.66 2.17 4.03
C GLY A 109 15.64 1.09 4.39
N THR A 110 15.48 0.82 5.69
CA THR A 110 14.50 -0.15 6.17
C THR A 110 13.30 0.52 6.84
N GLY A 111 12.11 -0.07 6.67
CA GLY A 111 10.88 0.42 7.32
C GLY A 111 10.95 0.43 8.85
N ARG A 112 11.89 -0.32 9.45
CA ARG A 112 12.19 -0.29 10.89
C ARG A 112 12.80 1.04 11.30
N ASP A 113 13.67 1.62 10.47
CA ASP A 113 14.38 2.86 10.77
C ASP A 113 13.43 4.06 10.62
N HIS A 114 12.61 4.05 9.57
CA HIS A 114 11.59 5.08 9.37
C HIS A 114 10.46 4.57 8.48
N ALA A 115 9.22 4.99 8.79
CA ALA A 115 8.02 4.63 8.04
C ALA A 115 8.04 5.00 6.54
N LYS A 116 8.94 5.90 6.11
CA LYS A 116 9.06 6.32 4.70
C LYS A 116 9.65 5.23 3.82
N PHE A 117 10.37 4.29 4.43
CA PHE A 117 10.95 3.12 3.79
C PHE A 117 9.99 1.92 3.82
N SER A 118 8.76 2.07 4.33
CA SER A 118 7.76 1.00 4.23
C SER A 118 7.32 0.84 2.77
N PRO A 119 7.53 -0.32 2.13
CA PRO A 119 7.11 -0.55 0.75
C PRO A 119 5.62 -0.90 0.63
N VAL A 120 4.90 -0.95 1.76
CA VAL A 120 3.47 -1.25 1.83
C VAL A 120 2.72 -0.11 2.53
N ALA A 121 1.53 0.19 2.03
CA ALA A 121 0.57 1.06 2.71
C ALA A 121 -0.03 0.33 3.91
N THR A 122 -0.52 -0.88 3.68
CA THR A 122 -0.92 -1.81 4.73
C THR A 122 -0.57 -3.24 4.32
N ALA A 123 -0.16 -4.03 5.31
CA ALA A 123 0.02 -5.46 5.17
C ALA A 123 -0.55 -6.13 6.41
N PHE A 124 -1.57 -6.95 6.23
CA PHE A 124 -2.20 -7.68 7.32
C PHE A 124 -2.75 -9.02 6.81
N TYR A 125 -3.16 -9.85 7.76
CA TYR A 125 -3.84 -11.09 7.45
C TYR A 125 -5.07 -11.24 8.32
N ARG A 126 -6.00 -12.07 7.86
CA ARG A 126 -7.05 -12.65 8.68
C ARG A 126 -7.17 -14.13 8.41
N LEU A 127 -7.69 -14.87 9.37
CA LEU A 127 -8.01 -16.28 9.16
C LEU A 127 -9.30 -16.40 8.34
N LEU A 128 -9.40 -17.45 7.50
CA LEU A 128 -10.62 -17.73 6.76
C LEU A 128 -11.79 -17.95 7.73
N PRO A 129 -12.86 -17.14 7.65
CA PRO A 129 -14.07 -17.36 8.43
C PRO A 129 -14.72 -18.69 8.05
N GLN A 130 -15.27 -19.39 9.04
CA GLN A 130 -16.03 -20.62 8.87
C GLN A 130 -17.41 -20.44 9.50
N VAL A 131 -18.42 -20.39 8.64
CA VAL A 131 -19.83 -20.32 9.04
C VAL A 131 -20.43 -21.71 8.86
N LYS A 132 -20.96 -22.29 9.93
CA LYS A 132 -21.69 -23.57 9.88
C LYS A 132 -23.11 -23.36 10.39
N LEU A 133 -24.11 -23.74 9.60
CA LEU A 133 -25.50 -23.81 10.05
C LEU A 133 -25.67 -25.09 10.86
N LEU A 134 -26.19 -24.97 12.07
CA LEU A 134 -26.42 -26.10 12.98
C LEU A 134 -27.80 -26.74 12.76
N ARG A 135 -28.72 -25.99 12.16
CA ARG A 135 -30.06 -26.42 11.76
C ARG A 135 -30.46 -25.77 10.44
N GLU A 136 -31.48 -26.32 9.81
CA GLU A 136 -32.11 -25.68 8.65
C GLU A 136 -32.87 -24.41 9.08
N VAL A 137 -32.74 -23.35 8.27
CA VAL A 137 -33.39 -22.07 8.50
C VAL A 137 -34.16 -21.71 7.24
N GLU A 138 -35.48 -21.61 7.39
CA GLU A 138 -36.43 -21.41 6.29
C GLU A 138 -37.20 -20.09 6.42
N GLY A 139 -37.82 -19.65 5.32
CA GLY A 139 -38.79 -18.56 5.28
C GLY A 139 -38.19 -17.21 5.68
N GLU A 140 -38.94 -16.43 6.48
CA GLU A 140 -38.49 -15.10 6.93
C GLU A 140 -37.23 -15.16 7.79
N ALA A 141 -37.03 -16.25 8.56
CA ALA A 141 -35.82 -16.44 9.35
C ALA A 141 -34.59 -16.62 8.44
N ALA A 142 -34.74 -17.25 7.28
CA ALA A 142 -33.67 -17.39 6.29
C ALA A 142 -33.27 -16.02 5.72
N GLU A 143 -34.26 -15.19 5.36
CA GLU A 143 -34.02 -13.83 4.88
C GLU A 143 -33.37 -12.94 5.95
N ARG A 144 -33.81 -13.07 7.21
CA ARG A 144 -33.22 -12.37 8.36
C ARG A 144 -31.78 -12.81 8.58
N LEU A 145 -31.52 -14.12 8.50
CA LEU A 145 -30.19 -14.69 8.62
C LEU A 145 -29.26 -14.17 7.52
N GLN A 146 -29.72 -14.13 6.27
CA GLN A 146 -28.94 -13.57 5.17
C GLN A 146 -28.52 -12.12 5.45
N LYS A 147 -29.44 -11.29 5.95
CA LYS A 147 -29.17 -9.88 6.30
C LYS A 147 -28.20 -9.70 7.48
N CYS A 148 -27.94 -10.75 8.27
CA CYS A 148 -26.96 -10.70 9.36
C CYS A 148 -25.50 -10.79 8.86
N PHE A 149 -25.28 -11.28 7.64
CA PHE A 149 -23.96 -11.50 7.06
C PHE A 149 -23.66 -10.51 5.92
N SER A 150 -22.39 -10.45 5.51
CA SER A 150 -22.01 -9.74 4.29
C SER A 150 -22.75 -10.30 3.07
N PRO A 151 -23.03 -9.48 2.04
CA PRO A 151 -23.57 -9.97 0.77
C PRO A 151 -22.72 -11.12 0.19
N GLY A 152 -23.38 -12.18 -0.29
CA GLY A 152 -22.73 -13.36 -0.88
C GLY A 152 -22.26 -14.44 0.12
N VAL A 153 -22.37 -14.20 1.43
CA VAL A 153 -22.00 -15.22 2.45
C VAL A 153 -23.09 -16.27 2.62
N ILE A 154 -24.35 -15.83 2.67
CA ILE A 154 -25.53 -16.70 2.80
C ILE A 154 -26.41 -16.49 1.57
N ASP A 155 -26.71 -17.58 0.87
CA ASP A 155 -27.67 -17.61 -0.22
C ASP A 155 -29.03 -18.12 0.26
N LEU A 156 -30.07 -17.73 -0.47
CA LEU A 156 -31.43 -18.25 -0.30
C LEU A 156 -31.75 -19.17 -1.47
N VAL A 157 -31.92 -20.46 -1.19
CA VAL A 157 -32.29 -21.47 -2.19
C VAL A 157 -33.75 -21.87 -2.01
N ASP A 158 -34.40 -22.31 -3.08
CA ASP A 158 -35.77 -22.86 -2.98
C ASP A 158 -35.73 -24.31 -2.48
N GLY A 159 -36.39 -24.56 -1.36
CA GLY A 159 -36.55 -25.87 -0.73
C GLY A 159 -38.03 -26.19 -0.56
N GLY A 160 -38.66 -26.69 -1.62
CA GLY A 160 -40.07 -27.12 -1.57
C GLY A 160 -41.07 -25.97 -1.47
N GLY A 161 -40.80 -24.83 -2.14
CA GLY A 161 -41.67 -23.66 -2.16
C GLY A 161 -41.39 -22.66 -1.03
N LYS A 162 -40.33 -22.88 -0.25
CA LYS A 162 -39.85 -21.98 0.80
C LYS A 162 -38.39 -21.63 0.56
N LYS A 163 -38.00 -20.41 0.97
CA LYS A 163 -36.59 -19.98 0.94
C LYS A 163 -35.82 -20.63 2.09
N VAL A 164 -34.71 -21.29 1.79
CA VAL A 164 -33.82 -21.94 2.75
C VAL A 164 -32.45 -21.27 2.71
N ALA A 165 -31.88 -20.97 3.87
CA ALA A 165 -30.55 -20.37 3.94
C ALA A 165 -29.46 -21.43 3.73
N LYS A 166 -28.49 -21.13 2.87
CA LYS A 166 -27.31 -21.96 2.64
C LYS A 166 -26.05 -21.10 2.69
N VAL A 167 -25.00 -21.60 3.33
CA VAL A 167 -23.68 -20.94 3.30
C VAL A 167 -23.11 -21.07 1.89
N ASN A 168 -22.79 -19.94 1.27
CA ASN A 168 -22.15 -19.88 -0.04
C ASN A 168 -20.65 -19.65 0.13
N ASP A 169 -20.20 -18.40 0.32
CA ASP A 169 -18.79 -18.10 0.53
C ASP A 169 -18.53 -17.31 1.83
N ALA A 170 -18.09 -18.03 2.86
CA ALA A 170 -17.71 -17.46 4.14
C ALA A 170 -16.46 -16.55 4.07
N ARG A 171 -15.70 -16.57 2.97
CA ARG A 171 -14.52 -15.72 2.78
C ARG A 171 -14.88 -14.24 2.91
N TYR A 172 -16.04 -13.81 2.44
CA TYR A 172 -16.46 -12.42 2.43
C TYR A 172 -17.12 -11.94 3.73
N ASP A 173 -17.27 -12.83 4.71
CA ASP A 173 -17.81 -12.43 6.01
C ASP A 173 -16.83 -11.51 6.76
N ILE A 174 -17.34 -10.36 7.20
CA ILE A 174 -16.62 -9.44 8.11
C ILE A 174 -16.77 -9.84 9.57
N CYS A 175 -17.52 -10.91 9.86
CA CYS A 175 -17.78 -11.45 11.19
C CYS A 175 -18.42 -10.40 12.13
N SER A 176 -19.43 -9.69 11.62
CA SER A 176 -20.18 -8.66 12.36
C SER A 176 -20.84 -9.16 13.64
N ARG A 177 -21.08 -10.48 13.73
CA ARG A 177 -21.79 -11.14 14.84
C ARG A 177 -23.25 -10.68 15.00
N ASN A 178 -23.83 -10.04 13.97
CA ASN A 178 -25.22 -9.57 14.00
C ASN A 178 -26.24 -10.68 14.24
N VAL A 179 -25.93 -11.92 13.84
CA VAL A 179 -26.81 -13.09 14.07
C VAL A 179 -27.19 -13.27 15.54
N PHE A 180 -26.31 -12.94 16.48
CA PHE A 180 -26.57 -13.07 17.92
C PHE A 180 -27.48 -11.98 18.50
N ARG A 181 -27.89 -10.99 17.69
CA ARG A 181 -28.84 -9.94 18.09
C ARG A 181 -30.29 -10.37 17.93
N HIS A 182 -30.54 -11.49 17.24
CA HIS A 182 -31.87 -11.98 16.92
C HIS A 182 -32.18 -13.19 17.80
N GLU A 183 -33.22 -13.07 18.65
CA GLU A 183 -33.62 -14.12 19.59
C GLU A 183 -33.91 -15.46 18.90
N ASP A 184 -34.48 -15.43 17.69
CA ASP A 184 -34.80 -16.59 16.85
C ASP A 184 -33.57 -17.23 16.18
N LEU A 185 -32.43 -16.54 16.15
CA LEU A 185 -31.22 -16.97 15.44
C LEU A 185 -29.98 -17.10 16.35
N LYS A 186 -30.01 -16.55 17.57
CA LYS A 186 -28.82 -16.48 18.43
C LYS A 186 -28.40 -17.83 19.00
N GLU A 187 -29.37 -18.72 19.24
CA GLU A 187 -29.14 -20.06 19.83
C GLU A 187 -29.22 -21.12 18.74
N ASP A 188 -28.29 -22.09 18.80
CA ASP A 188 -28.28 -23.33 18.00
C ASP A 188 -28.57 -23.19 16.50
N THR A 189 -28.28 -22.02 15.92
CA THR A 189 -28.56 -21.72 14.52
C THR A 189 -27.27 -21.66 13.71
N VAL A 190 -26.26 -20.92 14.22
CA VAL A 190 -24.98 -20.75 13.53
C VAL A 190 -23.81 -20.94 14.47
N LYS A 191 -22.80 -21.68 14.00
CA LYS A 191 -21.48 -21.76 14.62
C LYS A 191 -20.48 -20.96 13.78
N LEU A 192 -20.02 -19.84 14.34
CA LEU A 192 -18.99 -18.98 13.76
C LEU A 192 -17.60 -19.37 14.29
N THR A 193 -16.71 -19.78 13.39
CA THR A 193 -15.34 -20.20 13.71
C THR A 193 -14.37 -19.65 12.66
N ARG A 194 -13.08 -19.97 12.79
CA ARG A 194 -12.04 -19.63 11.81
C ARG A 194 -11.12 -20.83 11.60
N ALA A 195 -10.72 -21.07 10.36
CA ALA A 195 -9.70 -22.07 10.06
C ALA A 195 -8.33 -21.57 10.55
N ARG A 196 -7.67 -22.33 11.43
CA ARG A 196 -6.41 -21.89 12.09
C ARG A 196 -5.21 -21.87 11.16
N ASP A 197 -5.24 -22.71 10.14
CA ASP A 197 -4.19 -22.98 9.16
C ASP A 197 -4.43 -22.29 7.81
N HIS A 198 -5.51 -21.51 7.68
CA HIS A 198 -5.86 -20.79 6.46
C HIS A 198 -5.79 -19.29 6.68
N PHE A 199 -4.75 -18.67 6.11
CA PHE A 199 -4.51 -17.24 6.16
C PHE A 199 -4.89 -16.57 4.85
N ILE A 200 -5.62 -15.45 4.94
CA ILE A 200 -5.90 -14.56 3.82
C ILE A 200 -5.07 -13.29 4.04
N PHE A 201 -3.98 -13.18 3.30
CA PHE A 201 -3.11 -12.01 3.31
C PHE A 201 -3.68 -10.91 2.42
N TYR A 202 -3.55 -9.67 2.89
CA TYR A 202 -3.84 -8.45 2.14
C TYR A 202 -2.59 -7.59 2.19
N ILE A 203 -2.04 -7.28 1.02
CA ILE A 203 -0.79 -6.52 0.86
C ILE A 203 -1.06 -5.42 -0.16
N GLU A 204 -1.09 -4.19 0.32
CA GLU A 204 -1.24 -3.00 -0.52
C GLU A 204 0.14 -2.39 -0.71
N SER A 205 0.72 -2.58 -1.90
CA SER A 205 1.98 -1.96 -2.25
C SER A 205 1.85 -0.45 -2.32
N THR A 206 2.93 0.26 -1.99
CA THR A 206 3.01 1.70 -2.23
C THR A 206 3.31 2.07 -3.68
N GLY A 207 3.59 1.09 -4.55
CA GLY A 207 3.86 1.28 -5.98
C GLY A 207 5.33 1.18 -6.36
N ALA A 208 6.25 1.15 -5.39
CA ALA A 208 7.68 0.97 -5.67
C ALA A 208 8.01 -0.43 -6.24
N LEU A 209 7.28 -1.47 -5.80
CA LEU A 209 7.38 -2.84 -6.31
C LEU A 209 6.00 -3.52 -6.28
N PRO A 210 5.71 -4.47 -7.19
CA PRO A 210 4.47 -5.24 -7.14
C PRO A 210 4.32 -6.05 -5.83
N PRO A 211 3.10 -6.17 -5.27
CA PRO A 211 2.88 -6.83 -3.98
C PRO A 211 3.29 -8.30 -3.94
N GLU A 212 3.19 -9.03 -5.05
CA GLU A 212 3.65 -10.41 -5.19
C GLU A 212 5.17 -10.54 -5.02
N VAL A 213 5.93 -9.54 -5.49
CA VAL A 213 7.39 -9.49 -5.30
C VAL A 213 7.71 -9.18 -3.84
N LEU A 214 6.99 -8.24 -3.22
CA LEU A 214 7.19 -7.86 -1.82
C LEU A 214 7.05 -9.05 -0.86
N PHE A 215 6.04 -9.90 -1.06
CA PHE A 215 5.84 -11.08 -0.22
C PHE A 215 7.00 -12.08 -0.35
N VAL A 216 7.46 -12.32 -1.57
CA VAL A 216 8.60 -13.22 -1.85
C VAL A 216 9.88 -12.68 -1.22
N GLU A 217 10.14 -11.37 -1.32
CA GLU A 217 11.31 -10.74 -0.70
C GLU A 217 11.24 -10.82 0.84
N ALA A 218 10.07 -10.64 1.45
CA ALA A 218 9.90 -10.82 2.89
C ALA A 218 10.27 -12.24 3.35
N ALA A 219 9.86 -13.27 2.59
CA ALA A 219 10.21 -14.66 2.88
C ALA A 219 11.72 -14.93 2.71
N LYS A 220 12.36 -14.36 1.68
CA LYS A 220 13.81 -14.44 1.48
C LYS A 220 14.58 -13.82 2.65
N ILE A 221 14.15 -12.64 3.13
CA ILE A 221 14.76 -11.97 4.28
C ILE A 221 14.66 -12.84 5.53
N LEU A 222 13.50 -13.47 5.78
CA LEU A 222 13.34 -14.40 6.89
C LEU A 222 14.30 -15.60 6.77
N SER A 223 14.40 -16.19 5.57
CA SER A 223 15.33 -17.28 5.30
C SER A 223 16.79 -16.88 5.51
N GLN A 224 17.18 -15.69 5.03
CA GLN A 224 18.52 -15.14 5.20
C GLN A 224 18.86 -14.92 6.68
N LYS A 225 17.94 -14.40 7.48
CA LYS A 225 18.14 -14.26 8.93
C LYS A 225 18.43 -15.61 9.59
N CYS A 226 17.70 -16.67 9.24
CA CYS A 226 17.98 -18.01 9.75
C CYS A 226 19.36 -18.51 9.31
N ARG A 227 19.77 -18.26 8.06
CA ARG A 227 21.10 -18.66 7.56
C ARG A 227 22.23 -17.98 8.32
N VAL A 228 22.11 -16.69 8.59
CA VAL A 228 23.12 -15.94 9.39
C VAL A 228 23.39 -16.64 10.72
N PHE A 229 22.34 -16.96 11.49
CA PHE A 229 22.52 -17.67 12.75
C PHE A 229 23.09 -19.09 12.59
N LEU A 230 22.74 -19.81 11.52
CA LEU A 230 23.32 -21.12 11.24
C LEU A 230 24.81 -21.05 10.91
N ASP A 231 25.24 -20.00 10.20
CA ASP A 231 26.63 -19.81 9.81
C ASP A 231 27.47 -19.34 11.00
N GLU A 232 26.91 -18.52 11.90
CA GLU A 232 27.51 -18.19 13.20
C GLU A 232 27.75 -19.44 14.05
N LEU A 233 26.75 -20.33 14.16
CA LEU A 233 26.89 -21.60 14.88
C LEU A 233 27.94 -22.54 14.27
N LYS A 234 28.12 -22.53 12.95
CA LYS A 234 29.12 -23.37 12.26
C LYS A 234 30.52 -22.80 12.29
N SER A 235 30.65 -21.47 12.29
CA SER A 235 31.95 -20.78 12.30
C SER A 235 32.66 -20.84 13.66
N GLY A 236 32.03 -21.46 14.66
CA GLY A 236 32.70 -21.83 15.91
C GLY A 236 32.92 -20.64 16.84
N LEU A 237 31.92 -19.76 16.94
CA LEU A 237 31.60 -19.11 18.21
C LEU A 237 30.84 -20.08 19.11
#